data_AF-A0A837I2A8-F1
#
_entry.id   AF-A0A837I2A8-F1
#
_cell.length_a   1.000
_cell.length_b   1.000
_cell.length_c   1.000
_cell.angle_alpha   90.00
_cell.angle_beta   90.00
_cell.angle_gamma   90.00
#
_symmetry.space_group_name_H-M   'P 1'
#
loop_
_entity.id
_entity.type
_entity.pdbx_description
1 polymer ?
#
loop_
_entity_poly.entity_id
_entity_poly.type
_entity_poly.pdbx_seq_one_letter_code
_entity_poly.pdbx_strand_id
1 'polypeptide(L)'
;MPHPDFGRVGILHGGGGFAQGLPGAIHHRAIRKVLRKRFGIEQPFCSIGVSVGIFNSWDENSADIFTKYFDNTTSVYKWSSVVEEPIERILKSIPSPLFRHHESAREWWRDWSNYRKTRYKNRKEFFADMRKLASYLWHIVAGISLPLPLDRSPSPGELASAVELLISELKSYGLDISKIQGPFDLAPLMSSLEKIIDADAILKNQTSTTLMLTRSGKHEHVFAYGATLPVETLAKLEKRCQIHWVQTASEFFLAGKACVSLPPAFPPVKINGGIYWDVGDKNPFPAEYLMDAGCDTIFCFVKDYWNACSAYNPETDDFTQRQLETAEMSISTIFMDRYERVTERAEREGKKVYVITSKLPPPDTQILKTTPEATKYTFRVETEAINKWIKDNLNIDPADD
;
A
#
# COMPACT_ATOMS: atom_id res chain seq x y z
N MET A 1 29.36 -14.15 9.62
CA MET A 1 29.28 -15.08 10.77
C MET A 1 28.17 -14.61 11.71
N PRO A 2 27.52 -15.50 12.48
CA PRO A 2 26.50 -15.09 13.46
C PRO A 2 27.10 -14.13 14.50
N HIS A 3 26.33 -13.11 14.91
CA HIS A 3 26.72 -12.21 15.99
C HIS A 3 26.63 -12.93 17.35
N PRO A 4 27.52 -12.69 18.33
CA PRO A 4 27.48 -13.36 19.63
C PRO A 4 26.13 -13.26 20.36
N ASP A 5 25.52 -12.07 20.38
CA ASP A 5 24.29 -11.82 21.14
C ASP A 5 22.99 -12.02 20.35
N PHE A 6 23.09 -11.95 19.02
CA PHE A 6 21.94 -11.88 18.11
C PHE A 6 21.89 -13.02 17.10
N GLY A 7 22.95 -13.81 16.99
CA GLY A 7 23.08 -14.84 15.97
C GLY A 7 22.96 -14.26 14.56
N ARG A 8 22.24 -14.96 13.69
CA ARG A 8 21.84 -14.48 12.36
C ARG A 8 20.62 -13.59 12.49
N VAL A 9 20.77 -12.31 12.18
CA VAL A 9 19.66 -11.34 12.25
C VAL A 9 18.77 -11.43 11.02
N GLY A 10 17.47 -11.57 11.24
CA GLY A 10 16.41 -11.45 10.25
C GLY A 10 15.65 -10.14 10.36
N ILE A 11 15.17 -9.59 9.25
CA ILE A 11 14.27 -8.43 9.24
C ILE A 11 12.99 -8.76 8.48
N LEU A 12 11.84 -8.58 9.14
CA LEU A 12 10.53 -8.67 8.53
C LEU A 12 9.99 -7.25 8.32
N HIS A 13 9.78 -6.90 7.06
CA HIS A 13 9.08 -5.69 6.66
C HIS A 13 7.62 -6.04 6.38
N GLY A 14 6.77 -5.78 7.37
CA GLY A 14 5.44 -6.33 7.50
C GLY A 14 4.39 -5.66 6.63
N GLY A 15 3.23 -6.31 6.61
CA GLY A 15 2.09 -5.91 5.81
C GLY A 15 1.48 -4.58 6.22
N GLY A 16 0.70 -4.02 5.30
CA GLY A 16 0.06 -2.73 5.42
C GLY A 16 -0.10 -2.05 4.06
N GLY A 17 -0.95 -1.03 4.02
CA GLY A 17 -1.04 -0.13 2.88
C GLY A 17 0.10 0.88 2.88
N PHE A 18 0.05 1.82 1.94
CA PHE A 18 1.11 2.80 1.77
C PHE A 18 1.24 3.78 2.94
N ALA A 19 0.17 3.97 3.72
CA ALA A 19 0.22 4.72 4.97
C ALA A 19 1.18 4.10 6.01
N GLN A 20 1.43 2.79 5.92
CA GLN A 20 2.35 2.07 6.82
C GLN A 20 3.78 1.98 6.26
N GLY A 21 4.01 2.38 5.01
CA GLY A 21 5.32 2.38 4.38
C GLY A 21 6.33 3.28 5.11
N LEU A 22 5.97 4.55 5.30
CA LEU A 22 6.84 5.55 5.94
C LEU A 22 7.17 5.21 7.42
N PRO A 23 6.19 4.89 8.30
CA PRO A 23 6.50 4.42 9.65
C PRO A 23 7.49 3.24 9.67
N GLY A 24 7.25 2.22 8.83
CA GLY A 24 8.14 1.08 8.70
C GLY A 24 9.55 1.46 8.25
N ALA A 25 9.67 2.44 7.35
CA ALA A 25 10.95 2.94 6.87
C ALA A 25 11.75 3.65 7.98
N ILE A 26 11.07 4.47 8.80
CA ILE A 26 11.66 5.15 9.96
C ILE A 26 12.20 4.14 10.96
N HIS A 27 11.39 3.12 11.29
CA HIS A 27 11.79 2.07 12.22
C HIS A 27 12.95 1.23 11.68
N HIS A 28 12.89 0.86 10.40
CA HIS A 28 13.98 0.16 9.73
C HIS A 28 15.29 0.95 9.80
N ARG A 29 15.28 2.24 9.44
CA ARG A 29 16.46 3.11 9.48
C ARG A 29 17.07 3.20 10.88
N ALA A 30 16.24 3.36 11.91
CA ALA A 30 16.70 3.44 13.30
C ALA A 30 17.35 2.13 13.79
N ILE A 31 16.68 0.99 13.58
CA ILE A 31 17.23 -0.32 13.96
C ILE A 31 18.49 -0.65 13.18
N ARG A 32 18.55 -0.39 11.87
CA ARG A 32 19.75 -0.60 11.07
C ARG A 32 20.93 0.24 11.56
N LYS A 33 20.68 1.50 11.93
CA LYS A 33 21.71 2.37 12.53
C LYS A 33 22.29 1.76 13.81
N VAL A 34 21.43 1.27 14.71
CA VAL A 34 21.84 0.62 15.96
C VAL A 34 22.61 -0.68 15.68
N LEU A 35 22.08 -1.56 14.83
CA LEU A 35 22.72 -2.82 14.43
C LEU A 35 24.13 -2.60 13.88
N ARG A 36 24.31 -1.59 13.03
CA ARG A 36 25.62 -1.24 12.49
C ARG A 36 26.55 -0.62 13.53
N LYS A 37 26.12 0.45 14.20
CA LYS A 37 26.99 1.24 15.09
C LYS A 37 27.36 0.53 16.38
N ARG A 38 26.44 -0.23 16.96
CA ARG A 38 26.61 -0.86 18.28
C ARG A 38 27.02 -2.31 18.20
N PHE A 39 26.57 -3.02 17.16
CA PHE A 39 26.75 -4.46 17.06
C PHE A 39 27.60 -4.87 15.84
N GLY A 40 28.04 -3.93 15.00
CA GLY A 40 28.85 -4.23 13.81
C GLY A 40 28.11 -5.07 12.76
N ILE A 41 26.77 -5.11 12.81
CA ILE A 41 25.92 -5.88 11.90
C ILE A 41 25.61 -5.01 10.69
N GLU A 42 26.54 -5.02 9.72
CA GLU A 42 26.46 -4.20 8.51
C GLU A 42 25.26 -4.54 7.63
N GLN A 43 24.79 -5.77 7.58
CA GLN A 43 23.61 -6.21 6.81
C GLN A 43 22.88 -7.32 7.59
N PRO A 44 21.54 -7.42 7.50
CA PRO A 44 20.83 -8.58 8.03
C PRO A 44 21.28 -9.84 7.28
N PHE A 45 21.13 -11.01 7.90
CA PHE A 45 21.38 -12.28 7.24
C PHE A 45 20.30 -12.58 6.18
N CYS A 46 19.04 -12.32 6.53
CA CYS A 46 17.90 -12.48 5.63
C CYS A 46 16.83 -11.42 5.92
N SER A 47 16.17 -10.93 4.89
CA SER A 47 15.02 -10.03 5.00
C SER A 47 13.83 -10.62 4.27
N ILE A 48 12.61 -10.34 4.75
CA ILE A 48 11.37 -10.64 4.03
C ILE A 48 10.48 -9.41 3.99
N GLY A 49 9.92 -9.11 2.82
CA GLY A 49 8.94 -8.05 2.63
C GLY A 49 7.59 -8.60 2.22
N VAL A 50 6.53 -8.02 2.78
CA VAL A 50 5.13 -8.25 2.43
C VAL A 50 4.45 -6.91 2.20
N SER A 51 3.52 -6.86 1.25
CA SER A 51 2.80 -5.63 0.91
C SER A 51 3.80 -4.49 0.70
N VAL A 52 3.44 -3.26 1.08
CA VAL A 52 4.29 -2.06 0.92
C VAL A 52 5.60 -2.16 1.71
N GLY A 53 5.66 -3.00 2.74
CA GLY A 53 6.86 -3.25 3.51
C GLY A 53 8.05 -3.64 2.64
N ILE A 54 7.83 -4.27 1.47
CA ILE A 54 8.93 -4.65 0.58
C ILE A 54 9.79 -3.47 0.13
N PHE A 55 9.22 -2.28 -0.07
CA PHE A 55 10.00 -1.10 -0.49
C PHE A 55 10.99 -0.63 0.57
N ASN A 56 10.70 -0.90 1.84
CA ASN A 56 11.61 -0.60 2.95
C ASN A 56 12.86 -1.50 2.95
N SER A 57 12.83 -2.62 2.21
CA SER A 57 13.97 -3.53 2.08
C SER A 57 14.89 -3.20 0.90
N TRP A 58 14.47 -2.30 0.01
CA TRP A 58 15.21 -1.97 -1.22
C TRP A 58 16.29 -0.91 -0.99
N ASP A 59 16.05 0.01 -0.06
CA ASP A 59 16.98 1.09 0.26
C ASP A 59 16.87 1.49 1.74
N GLU A 60 18.01 1.69 2.40
CA GLU A 60 18.07 2.16 3.79
C GLU A 60 17.50 3.58 3.96
N ASN A 61 17.50 4.38 2.89
CA ASN A 61 16.93 5.71 2.80
C ASN A 61 15.49 5.68 2.24
N SER A 62 14.82 4.52 2.27
CA SER A 62 13.42 4.37 1.88
C SER A 62 12.51 5.44 2.51
N ALA A 63 12.77 5.87 3.75
CA ALA A 63 12.02 6.95 4.39
C ALA A 63 12.10 8.29 3.61
N ASP A 64 13.26 8.60 3.04
CA ASP A 64 13.48 9.81 2.25
C ASP A 64 12.79 9.68 0.87
N ILE A 65 12.77 8.46 0.31
CA ILE A 65 12.03 8.14 -0.92
C ILE A 65 10.52 8.32 -0.70
N PHE A 66 9.97 7.78 0.39
CA PHE A 66 8.55 7.98 0.76
C PHE A 66 8.23 9.47 0.88
N THR A 67 9.08 10.22 1.57
CA THR A 67 8.87 11.67 1.78
C THR A 67 8.88 12.47 0.48
N LYS A 68 9.77 12.13 -0.45
CA LYS A 68 10.01 12.91 -1.66
C LYS A 68 9.03 12.61 -2.79
N TYR A 69 8.48 11.39 -2.85
CA TYR A 69 7.73 10.92 -4.01
C TYR A 69 6.32 10.40 -3.70
N PHE A 70 5.97 10.22 -2.43
CA PHE A 70 4.68 9.67 -2.00
C PHE A 70 3.80 10.72 -1.29
N ASP A 71 4.12 12.01 -1.44
CA ASP A 71 3.33 13.15 -0.95
C ASP A 71 2.07 13.43 -1.78
N ASN A 72 1.91 12.74 -2.93
CA ASN A 72 0.81 12.93 -3.87
C ASN A 72 0.15 11.60 -4.23
N THR A 73 -1.17 11.49 -4.09
CA THR A 73 -1.93 10.28 -4.45
C THR A 73 -1.76 9.87 -5.92
N THR A 74 -1.61 10.85 -6.81
CA THR A 74 -1.43 10.63 -8.25
C THR A 74 -0.02 10.19 -8.65
N SER A 75 0.98 10.36 -7.76
CA SER A 75 2.31 9.76 -7.97
C SER A 75 2.35 8.29 -7.57
N VAL A 76 1.43 7.87 -6.70
CA VAL A 76 1.35 6.48 -6.23
C VAL A 76 0.39 5.64 -7.09
N TYR A 77 -0.75 6.20 -7.52
CA TYR A 77 -1.72 5.46 -8.33
C TYR A 77 -2.39 6.31 -9.39
N LYS A 78 -2.83 5.64 -10.45
CA LYS A 78 -3.85 6.14 -11.38
C LYS A 78 -5.07 5.24 -11.36
N TRP A 79 -6.19 5.76 -11.82
CA TRP A 79 -7.31 4.91 -12.20
C TRP A 79 -6.84 3.98 -13.32
N SER A 80 -7.24 2.71 -13.26
CA SER A 80 -6.97 1.81 -14.38
C SER A 80 -7.75 2.28 -15.61
N SER A 81 -7.26 1.96 -16.81
CA SER A 81 -7.95 2.30 -18.07
C SER A 81 -9.40 1.78 -18.10
N VAL A 82 -9.66 0.67 -17.41
CA VAL A 82 -10.99 0.07 -17.23
C VAL A 82 -11.96 1.00 -16.49
N VAL A 83 -11.45 1.89 -15.65
CA VAL A 83 -12.21 2.91 -14.91
C VAL A 83 -12.13 4.28 -15.61
N GLU A 84 -10.96 4.68 -16.14
CA GLU A 84 -10.80 5.95 -16.84
C GLU A 84 -11.68 6.06 -18.08
N GLU A 85 -11.76 5.01 -18.92
CA GLU A 85 -12.54 5.08 -20.16
C GLU A 85 -14.05 5.31 -19.94
N PRO A 86 -14.72 4.62 -19.00
CA PRO A 86 -16.08 4.96 -18.61
C PRO A 86 -16.24 6.38 -18.06
N ILE A 87 -15.33 6.82 -17.17
CA ILE A 87 -15.39 8.17 -16.58
C ILE A 87 -15.23 9.21 -17.68
N GLU A 88 -14.25 9.08 -18.56
CA GLU A 88 -14.07 9.98 -19.69
C GLU A 88 -15.29 10.00 -20.62
N ARG A 89 -15.92 8.84 -20.85
CA ARG A 89 -17.14 8.74 -21.65
C ARG A 89 -18.30 9.51 -21.01
N ILE A 90 -18.46 9.38 -19.69
CA ILE A 90 -19.44 10.14 -18.91
C ILE A 90 -19.12 11.63 -18.97
N LEU A 91 -17.89 12.04 -18.66
CA LEU A 91 -17.45 13.44 -18.72
C LEU A 91 -17.64 14.06 -20.11
N LYS A 92 -17.34 13.32 -21.19
CA LYS A 92 -17.60 13.74 -22.58
C LYS A 92 -19.10 13.82 -22.91
N SER A 93 -19.96 13.11 -22.18
CA SER A 93 -21.42 13.20 -22.31
C SER A 93 -22.02 14.40 -21.56
N ILE A 94 -21.32 14.91 -20.55
CA ILE A 94 -21.73 16.12 -19.82
C ILE A 94 -21.60 17.34 -20.75
N PRO A 95 -22.61 18.21 -20.82
CA PRO A 95 -22.56 19.43 -21.62
C PRO A 95 -21.38 20.33 -21.29
N SER A 96 -20.51 20.58 -22.28
CA SER A 96 -19.36 21.49 -22.14
C SER A 96 -19.70 22.90 -21.63
N PRO A 97 -20.90 23.48 -21.88
CA PRO A 97 -21.27 24.77 -21.29
C PRO A 97 -21.31 24.79 -19.76
N LEU A 98 -21.35 23.63 -19.08
CA LEU A 98 -21.30 23.54 -17.62
C LEU A 98 -19.90 23.75 -17.04
N PHE A 99 -18.85 23.48 -17.82
CA PHE A 99 -17.46 23.56 -17.34
C PHE A 99 -16.73 24.81 -17.82
N ARG A 100 -17.33 25.58 -18.73
CA ARG A 100 -16.78 26.87 -19.15
C ARG A 100 -17.15 27.95 -18.14
N HIS A 101 -16.18 28.83 -17.85
CA HIS A 101 -16.47 30.09 -17.20
C HIS A 101 -17.18 31.01 -18.20
N HIS A 102 -18.24 31.68 -17.76
CA HIS A 102 -19.01 32.63 -18.57
C HIS A 102 -19.05 33.95 -17.84
N GLU A 103 -18.69 35.03 -18.52
CA GLU A 103 -18.68 36.37 -17.92
C GLU A 103 -20.10 36.92 -17.77
N SER A 104 -21.08 36.32 -18.44
CA SER A 104 -22.49 36.71 -18.36
C SER A 104 -23.46 35.56 -18.63
N ALA A 105 -24.68 35.69 -18.08
CA ALA A 105 -25.78 34.76 -18.35
C ALA A 105 -26.13 34.67 -19.84
N ARG A 106 -25.90 35.74 -20.61
CA ARG A 106 -26.13 35.79 -22.06
C ARG A 106 -25.15 34.89 -22.82
N GLU A 107 -23.89 34.88 -22.38
CA GLU A 107 -22.85 34.03 -22.94
C GLU A 107 -23.11 32.56 -22.62
N TRP A 108 -23.46 32.27 -21.37
CA TRP A 108 -23.89 30.93 -20.93
C TRP A 108 -25.04 30.40 -21.80
N TRP A 109 -26.06 31.21 -22.04
CA TRP A 109 -27.20 30.83 -22.90
C TRP A 109 -26.84 30.66 -24.37
N ARG A 110 -25.90 31.46 -24.88
CA ARG A 110 -25.39 31.30 -26.25
C ARG A 110 -24.64 29.98 -26.40
N ASP A 111 -23.82 29.62 -25.43
CA ASP A 111 -23.05 28.37 -25.45
C ASP A 111 -23.97 27.14 -25.33
N TRP A 112 -24.98 27.19 -24.46
CA TRP A 112 -26.03 26.17 -24.38
C TRP A 112 -26.84 26.01 -25.66
N SER A 113 -27.20 27.14 -26.31
CA SER A 113 -27.94 27.13 -27.57
C SER A 113 -27.11 26.52 -28.69
N ASN A 114 -25.81 26.81 -28.74
CA ASN A 114 -24.87 26.24 -29.71
C ASN A 114 -24.65 24.75 -29.47
N TYR A 115 -24.37 24.35 -28.23
CA TYR A 115 -24.24 22.96 -27.83
C TYR A 115 -25.49 22.13 -28.14
N ARG A 116 -26.69 22.69 -27.89
CA ARG A 116 -27.96 22.06 -28.26
C ARG A 116 -28.05 21.83 -29.77
N LYS A 117 -27.73 22.84 -30.58
CA LYS A 117 -27.86 22.80 -32.04
C LYS A 117 -26.85 21.83 -32.69
N THR A 118 -25.67 21.68 -32.10
CA THR A 118 -24.63 20.80 -32.64
C THR A 118 -24.83 19.33 -32.26
N ARG A 119 -25.41 19.05 -31.08
CA ARG A 119 -25.47 17.68 -30.55
C ARG A 119 -26.83 17.00 -30.59
N TYR A 120 -27.93 17.76 -30.73
CA TYR A 120 -29.29 17.21 -30.62
C TYR A 120 -30.14 17.53 -31.85
N LYS A 121 -30.85 16.52 -32.37
CA LYS A 121 -31.73 16.69 -33.55
C LYS A 121 -33.02 17.45 -33.21
N ASN A 122 -33.49 17.35 -31.97
CA ASN A 122 -34.70 18.02 -31.52
C ASN A 122 -34.60 18.48 -30.06
N ARG A 123 -35.50 19.40 -29.66
CA ARG A 123 -35.54 19.94 -28.27
C ARG A 123 -35.90 18.87 -27.23
N LYS A 124 -36.64 17.83 -27.61
CA LYS A 124 -37.14 16.82 -26.68
C LYS A 124 -36.01 15.93 -26.16
N GLU A 125 -35.09 15.51 -27.05
CA GLU A 125 -33.87 14.79 -26.68
C GLU A 125 -32.98 15.61 -25.74
N PHE A 126 -32.76 16.90 -26.06
CA PHE A 126 -31.96 17.80 -25.23
C PHE A 126 -32.52 17.94 -23.81
N PHE A 127 -33.82 18.15 -23.65
CA PHE A 127 -34.42 18.29 -22.32
C PHE A 127 -34.55 16.96 -21.56
N ALA A 128 -34.64 15.82 -22.26
CA ALA A 128 -34.57 14.51 -21.63
C ALA A 128 -33.19 14.25 -21.03
N ASP A 129 -32.12 14.54 -21.78
CA ASP A 129 -30.75 14.39 -21.30
C ASP A 129 -30.38 15.44 -20.25
N MET A 130 -30.90 16.67 -20.34
CA MET A 130 -30.75 17.67 -19.28
C MET A 130 -31.46 17.30 -17.99
N ARG A 131 -32.63 16.64 -18.05
CA ARG A 131 -33.30 16.12 -16.84
C ARG A 131 -32.52 14.97 -16.22
N LYS A 132 -31.97 14.07 -17.03
CA LYS A 132 -31.06 13.03 -16.55
C LYS A 132 -29.85 13.67 -15.87
N LEU A 133 -29.20 14.63 -16.52
CA LEU A 133 -28.04 15.33 -16.00
C LEU A 133 -28.33 16.12 -14.72
N ALA A 134 -29.50 16.79 -14.66
CA ALA A 134 -29.95 17.47 -13.45
C ALA A 134 -30.27 16.47 -12.33
N SER A 135 -30.80 15.28 -12.65
CA SER A 135 -30.96 14.18 -11.70
C SER A 135 -29.60 13.67 -11.21
N TYR A 136 -28.61 13.51 -12.10
CA TYR A 136 -27.24 13.13 -11.76
C TYR A 136 -26.57 14.16 -10.84
N LEU A 137 -26.59 15.44 -11.23
CA LEU A 137 -26.06 16.53 -10.43
C LEU A 137 -26.82 16.69 -9.11
N TRP A 138 -28.14 16.47 -9.09
CA TRP A 138 -28.94 16.48 -7.88
C TRP A 138 -28.60 15.30 -6.96
N HIS A 139 -28.34 14.10 -7.48
CA HIS A 139 -27.90 12.96 -6.67
C HIS A 139 -26.47 13.12 -6.15
N ILE A 140 -25.57 13.74 -6.93
CA ILE A 140 -24.23 14.10 -6.48
C ILE A 140 -24.31 15.19 -5.39
N VAL A 141 -25.11 16.23 -5.59
CA VAL A 141 -25.24 17.35 -4.63
C VAL A 141 -26.07 16.99 -3.40
N ALA A 142 -27.08 16.13 -3.53
CA ALA A 142 -27.91 15.67 -2.40
C ALA A 142 -27.27 14.48 -1.65
N GLY A 143 -26.40 13.71 -2.30
CA GLY A 143 -25.59 12.65 -1.68
C GLY A 143 -24.32 13.18 -1.00
N ILE A 144 -23.86 14.38 -1.35
CA ILE A 144 -22.69 15.05 -0.76
C ILE A 144 -23.19 16.20 0.12
N SER A 145 -23.50 15.91 1.38
CA SER A 145 -23.59 16.94 2.42
C SER A 145 -22.18 17.39 2.82
N LEU A 146 -21.46 18.07 1.92
CA LEU A 146 -20.20 18.75 2.27
C LEU A 146 -20.03 20.02 1.41
N PRO A 147 -19.74 21.18 2.03
CA PRO A 147 -19.32 22.35 1.28
C PRO A 147 -17.91 22.07 0.74
N LEU A 148 -17.80 21.65 -0.52
CA LEU A 148 -16.50 21.53 -1.19
C LEU A 148 -15.83 22.92 -1.21
N PRO A 149 -14.70 23.10 -0.52
CA PRO A 149 -13.95 24.34 -0.56
C PRO A 149 -13.28 24.41 -1.94
N LEU A 150 -13.73 25.33 -2.80
CA LEU A 150 -13.26 25.55 -4.18
C LEU A 150 -11.76 25.91 -4.29
N ASP A 151 -11.09 26.06 -3.16
CA ASP A 151 -9.71 26.46 -2.95
C ASP A 151 -8.77 25.29 -2.61
N ARG A 152 -9.27 24.05 -2.51
CA ARG A 152 -8.43 22.85 -2.24
C ARG A 152 -8.91 21.61 -3.01
N SER A 153 -7.95 20.88 -3.58
CA SER A 153 -8.20 19.59 -4.21
C SER A 153 -8.74 18.59 -3.17
N PRO A 154 -9.89 17.93 -3.43
CA PRO A 154 -10.54 17.05 -2.46
C PRO A 154 -9.68 15.83 -2.14
N SER A 155 -9.71 15.38 -0.87
CA SER A 155 -8.98 14.20 -0.38
C SER A 155 -9.60 12.90 -0.90
N PRO A 156 -8.86 11.78 -0.94
CA PRO A 156 -9.42 10.52 -1.40
C PRO A 156 -10.45 9.91 -0.44
N GLY A 157 -10.50 10.35 0.82
CA GLY A 157 -11.60 10.03 1.75
C GLY A 157 -12.87 10.83 1.45
N GLU A 158 -12.73 12.11 1.10
CA GLU A 158 -13.84 12.93 0.59
C GLU A 158 -14.30 12.48 -0.80
N LEU A 159 -13.40 11.86 -1.57
CA LEU A 159 -13.71 11.21 -2.83
C LEU A 159 -14.09 9.74 -2.67
N ALA A 160 -13.92 9.08 -1.52
CA ALA A 160 -14.25 7.65 -1.38
C ALA A 160 -15.76 7.45 -1.57
N SER A 161 -16.56 8.26 -0.89
CA SER A 161 -18.01 8.30 -1.09
C SER A 161 -18.39 8.75 -2.50
N ALA A 162 -17.62 9.66 -3.13
CA ALA A 162 -17.86 10.11 -4.50
C ALA A 162 -17.47 9.06 -5.56
N VAL A 163 -16.41 8.31 -5.32
CA VAL A 163 -15.92 7.17 -6.09
C VAL A 163 -16.87 6.01 -5.92
N GLU A 164 -17.45 5.81 -4.74
CA GLU A 164 -18.46 4.78 -4.49
C GLU A 164 -19.82 5.13 -5.07
N LEU A 165 -20.23 6.39 -5.02
CA LEU A 165 -21.37 6.91 -5.77
C LEU A 165 -21.14 6.72 -7.26
N LEU A 166 -19.96 7.10 -7.77
CA LEU A 166 -19.54 6.88 -9.15
C LEU A 166 -19.53 5.39 -9.50
N ILE A 167 -19.03 4.51 -8.63
CA ILE A 167 -19.00 3.04 -8.80
C ILE A 167 -20.43 2.46 -8.80
N SER A 168 -21.29 2.90 -7.88
CA SER A 168 -22.69 2.51 -7.79
C SER A 168 -23.48 2.96 -9.03
N GLU A 169 -23.17 4.14 -9.53
CA GLU A 169 -23.81 4.73 -10.70
C GLU A 169 -23.28 4.08 -11.99
N LEU A 170 -21.98 3.81 -12.10
CA LEU A 170 -21.37 2.99 -13.15
C LEU A 170 -21.99 1.58 -13.19
N LYS A 171 -22.24 0.96 -12.02
CA LYS A 171 -23.00 -0.31 -11.92
C LYS A 171 -24.42 -0.18 -12.47
N SER A 172 -25.12 0.93 -12.20
CA SER A 172 -26.46 1.19 -12.75
C SER A 172 -26.48 1.36 -14.29
N TYR A 173 -25.34 1.73 -14.88
CA TYR A 173 -25.12 1.79 -16.33
C TYR A 173 -24.67 0.45 -16.94
N GLY A 174 -24.66 -0.64 -16.17
CA GLY A 174 -24.29 -1.98 -16.64
C GLY A 174 -22.78 -2.27 -16.65
N LEU A 175 -21.95 -1.39 -16.07
CA LEU A 175 -20.55 -1.71 -15.77
C LEU A 175 -20.50 -2.50 -14.47
N ASP A 176 -20.39 -3.81 -14.58
CA ASP A 176 -20.22 -4.69 -13.43
C ASP A 176 -18.81 -4.55 -12.86
N ILE A 177 -18.63 -3.63 -11.92
CA ILE A 177 -17.34 -3.32 -11.28
C ILE A 177 -16.81 -4.52 -10.48
N SER A 178 -17.66 -5.49 -10.12
CA SER A 178 -17.19 -6.77 -9.57
C SER A 178 -16.35 -7.60 -10.56
N LYS A 179 -16.42 -7.26 -11.86
CA LYS A 179 -15.58 -7.82 -12.94
C LYS A 179 -14.36 -6.95 -13.26
N ILE A 180 -14.25 -5.73 -12.71
CA ILE A 180 -13.09 -4.86 -12.88
C ILE A 180 -12.04 -5.31 -11.84
N GLN A 181 -11.06 -6.10 -12.28
CA GLN A 181 -9.90 -6.42 -11.46
C GLN A 181 -9.01 -5.18 -11.35
N GLY A 182 -8.93 -4.57 -10.17
CA GLY A 182 -8.00 -3.48 -9.89
C GLY A 182 -8.45 -2.12 -10.42
N PRO A 183 -9.24 -1.34 -9.66
CA PRO A 183 -9.55 0.05 -10.01
C PRO A 183 -8.31 0.94 -10.05
N PHE A 184 -7.22 0.54 -9.39
CA PHE A 184 -5.98 1.30 -9.32
C PHE A 184 -4.85 0.61 -10.10
N ASP A 185 -4.05 1.41 -10.81
CA ASP A 185 -2.82 0.99 -11.47
C ASP A 185 -1.59 1.52 -10.72
N LEU A 186 -0.67 0.60 -10.42
CA LEU A 186 0.63 0.87 -9.79
C LEU A 186 1.72 1.27 -10.80
N ALA A 187 1.45 1.28 -12.10
CA ALA A 187 2.45 1.67 -13.11
C ALA A 187 3.14 3.03 -12.85
N PRO A 188 2.43 4.10 -12.39
CA PRO A 188 3.08 5.37 -12.06
C PRO A 188 4.12 5.24 -10.94
N LEU A 189 3.78 4.48 -9.90
CA LEU A 189 4.68 4.18 -8.80
C LEU A 189 5.90 3.40 -9.28
N MET A 190 5.68 2.30 -9.99
CA MET A 190 6.76 1.44 -10.47
C MET A 190 7.71 2.22 -11.39
N SER A 191 7.19 3.06 -12.29
CA SER A 191 8.00 3.93 -13.15
C SER A 191 8.82 4.96 -12.36
N SER A 192 8.31 5.43 -11.23
CA SER A 192 9.04 6.34 -10.35
C SER A 192 10.16 5.61 -9.62
N LEU A 193 9.85 4.44 -9.06
CA LEU A 193 10.84 3.60 -8.36
C LEU A 193 11.95 3.12 -9.31
N GLU A 194 11.63 2.74 -10.55
CA GLU A 194 12.61 2.36 -11.59
C GLU A 194 13.65 3.45 -11.89
N LYS A 195 13.31 4.73 -11.69
CA LYS A 195 14.24 5.86 -11.91
C LYS A 195 15.13 6.15 -10.71
N ILE A 196 14.74 5.68 -9.53
CA ILE A 196 15.37 6.03 -8.25
C ILE A 196 16.21 4.86 -7.75
N ILE A 197 15.68 3.65 -7.87
CA ILE A 197 16.27 2.42 -7.37
C ILE A 197 17.17 1.82 -8.45
N ASP A 198 18.46 1.74 -8.15
CA ASP A 198 19.43 1.02 -8.98
C ASP A 198 19.32 -0.50 -8.68
N ALA A 199 18.34 -1.14 -9.34
CA ALA A 199 18.09 -2.56 -9.17
C ALA A 199 19.31 -3.43 -9.57
N ASP A 200 20.09 -3.01 -10.58
CA ASP A 200 21.29 -3.75 -10.98
C ASP A 200 22.37 -3.70 -9.90
N ALA A 201 22.55 -2.56 -9.24
CA ALA A 201 23.45 -2.44 -8.10
C ALA A 201 22.97 -3.29 -6.92
N ILE A 202 21.67 -3.31 -6.62
CA ILE A 202 21.09 -4.16 -5.57
C ILE A 202 21.36 -5.63 -5.90
N LEU A 203 20.97 -6.10 -7.09
CA LEU A 203 21.11 -7.50 -7.47
C LEU A 203 22.57 -7.99 -7.46
N LYS A 204 23.54 -7.12 -7.76
CA LYS A 204 24.97 -7.46 -7.78
C LYS A 204 25.65 -7.35 -6.42
N ASN A 205 25.29 -6.37 -5.61
CA ASN A 205 26.04 -6.01 -4.40
C ASN A 205 25.38 -6.50 -3.11
N GLN A 206 24.14 -7.01 -3.16
CA GLN A 206 23.43 -7.48 -1.98
C GLN A 206 24.08 -8.75 -1.41
N THR A 207 24.69 -8.62 -0.23
CA THR A 207 25.33 -9.74 0.49
C THR A 207 24.37 -10.48 1.42
N SER A 208 23.14 -9.99 1.56
CA SER A 208 22.04 -10.61 2.31
C SER A 208 21.02 -11.23 1.36
N THR A 209 20.27 -12.22 1.83
CA THR A 209 19.11 -12.74 1.08
C THR A 209 17.90 -11.86 1.36
N THR A 210 17.17 -11.43 0.34
CA THR A 210 15.86 -10.78 0.52
C THR A 210 14.78 -11.57 -0.18
N LEU A 211 13.66 -11.77 0.51
CA LEU A 211 12.50 -12.54 0.07
C LEU A 211 11.31 -11.58 -0.15
N MET A 212 10.77 -11.52 -1.36
CA MET A 212 9.51 -10.83 -1.64
C MET A 212 8.37 -11.85 -1.61
N LEU A 213 7.48 -11.77 -0.61
CA LEU A 213 6.42 -12.75 -0.43
C LEU A 213 5.18 -12.36 -1.23
N THR A 214 4.69 -13.30 -2.03
CA THR A 214 3.53 -13.15 -2.89
C THR A 214 2.66 -14.40 -2.79
N ARG A 215 1.51 -14.41 -3.47
CA ARG A 215 0.72 -15.64 -3.65
C ARG A 215 0.27 -15.81 -5.09
N SER A 216 0.06 -17.07 -5.45
CA SER A 216 -0.63 -17.49 -6.68
C SER A 216 -1.64 -18.58 -6.33
N GLY A 217 -2.91 -18.27 -6.58
CA GLY A 217 -4.02 -19.13 -6.16
C GLY A 217 -4.06 -19.29 -4.64
N LYS A 218 -3.88 -20.53 -4.16
CA LYS A 218 -3.85 -20.86 -2.72
C LYS A 218 -2.43 -20.98 -2.15
N HIS A 219 -1.41 -20.81 -2.98
CA HIS A 219 -0.02 -21.08 -2.61
C HIS A 219 0.77 -19.79 -2.43
N GLU A 220 1.65 -19.79 -1.44
CA GLU A 220 2.62 -18.72 -1.22
C GLU A 220 3.82 -18.94 -2.15
N HIS A 221 4.35 -17.85 -2.70
CA HIS A 221 5.53 -17.84 -3.55
C HIS A 221 6.48 -16.75 -3.08
N VAL A 222 7.77 -17.05 -3.14
CA VAL A 222 8.82 -16.10 -2.81
C VAL A 222 9.61 -15.76 -4.06
N PHE A 223 9.78 -14.47 -4.32
CA PHE A 223 10.80 -13.98 -5.24
C PHE A 223 12.03 -13.60 -4.42
N ALA A 224 13.12 -14.34 -4.56
CA ALA A 224 14.34 -14.18 -3.79
C ALA A 224 15.43 -13.49 -4.60
N TYR A 225 16.24 -12.65 -3.96
CA TYR A 225 17.43 -12.05 -4.55
C TYR A 225 18.54 -11.85 -3.51
N GLY A 226 19.74 -11.52 -4.00
CA GLY A 226 20.93 -11.34 -3.18
C GLY A 226 21.67 -12.66 -2.92
N ALA A 227 22.25 -12.80 -1.73
CA ALA A 227 23.04 -13.98 -1.39
C ALA A 227 22.17 -15.25 -1.35
N THR A 228 22.73 -16.37 -1.81
CA THR A 228 22.07 -17.68 -1.70
C THR A 228 22.13 -18.19 -0.26
N LEU A 229 20.99 -18.66 0.26
CA LEU A 229 20.92 -19.28 1.57
C LEU A 229 21.66 -20.64 1.59
N PRO A 230 22.17 -21.07 2.75
CA PRO A 230 22.69 -22.43 2.92
C PRO A 230 21.71 -23.51 2.43
N VAL A 231 22.22 -24.59 1.84
CA VAL A 231 21.40 -25.66 1.23
C VAL A 231 20.33 -26.20 2.18
N GLU A 232 20.68 -26.39 3.46
CA GLU A 232 19.74 -26.89 4.46
C GLU A 232 18.59 -25.93 4.78
N THR A 233 18.85 -24.62 4.78
CA THR A 233 17.83 -23.60 5.06
C THR A 233 16.98 -23.36 3.81
N LEU A 234 17.60 -23.39 2.63
CA LEU A 234 16.88 -23.36 1.36
C LEU A 234 15.90 -24.53 1.25
N ALA A 235 16.34 -25.76 1.55
CA ALA A 235 15.47 -26.94 1.53
C ALA A 235 14.30 -26.87 2.53
N LYS A 236 14.45 -26.12 3.63
CA LYS A 236 13.33 -25.85 4.56
C LYS A 236 12.33 -24.86 3.95
N LEU A 237 12.82 -23.79 3.32
CA LEU A 237 11.97 -22.81 2.66
C LEU A 237 11.22 -23.40 1.45
N GLU A 238 11.87 -24.27 0.68
CA GLU A 238 11.27 -24.96 -0.49
C GLU A 238 10.15 -25.92 -0.09
N LYS A 239 10.15 -26.43 1.15
CA LYS A 239 9.01 -27.20 1.69
C LYS A 239 7.80 -26.31 2.00
N ARG A 240 8.01 -25.02 2.25
CA ARG A 240 6.97 -24.06 2.59
C ARG A 240 6.36 -23.41 1.37
N CYS A 241 7.19 -23.00 0.41
CA CYS A 241 6.77 -22.20 -0.73
C CYS A 241 7.63 -22.51 -1.96
N GLN A 242 7.11 -22.14 -3.12
CA GLN A 242 7.92 -22.10 -4.33
C GLN A 242 8.79 -20.84 -4.33
N ILE A 243 10.09 -21.01 -4.56
CA ILE A 243 11.07 -19.93 -4.61
C ILE A 243 11.44 -19.65 -6.08
N HIS A 244 11.41 -18.38 -6.45
CA HIS A 244 11.81 -17.86 -7.76
C HIS A 244 13.00 -16.93 -7.56
N TRP A 245 14.14 -17.23 -8.17
CA TRP A 245 15.31 -16.35 -8.08
C TRP A 245 15.22 -15.23 -9.11
N VAL A 246 15.25 -14.00 -8.64
CA VAL A 246 15.23 -12.79 -9.48
C VAL A 246 16.62 -12.55 -10.04
N GLN A 247 16.73 -12.42 -11.36
CA GLN A 247 18.02 -12.26 -12.04
C GLN A 247 18.15 -10.93 -12.78
N THR A 248 17.03 -10.26 -13.07
CA THR A 248 17.02 -9.02 -13.84
C THR A 248 16.32 -7.89 -13.10
N ALA A 249 16.68 -6.64 -13.41
CA ALA A 249 15.99 -5.46 -12.89
C ALA A 249 14.48 -5.49 -13.22
N SER A 250 14.11 -5.98 -14.40
CA SER A 250 12.69 -6.10 -14.79
C SER A 250 11.93 -7.08 -13.88
N GLU A 251 12.50 -8.26 -13.61
CA GLU A 251 11.90 -9.22 -12.67
C GLU A 251 11.83 -8.67 -11.26
N PHE A 252 12.85 -7.92 -10.81
CA PHE A 252 12.88 -7.28 -9.49
C PHE A 252 11.68 -6.34 -9.29
N PHE A 253 11.45 -5.44 -10.25
CA PHE A 253 10.31 -4.53 -10.16
C PHE A 253 8.97 -5.25 -10.34
N LEU A 254 8.87 -6.25 -11.22
CA LEU A 254 7.65 -7.04 -11.36
C LEU A 254 7.30 -7.82 -10.08
N ALA A 255 8.29 -8.43 -9.43
CA ALA A 255 8.12 -9.12 -8.15
C ALA A 255 7.71 -8.15 -7.04
N GLY A 256 8.33 -6.96 -6.98
CA GLY A 256 7.92 -5.88 -6.10
C GLY A 256 6.47 -5.45 -6.31
N LYS A 257 6.09 -5.23 -7.57
CA LYS A 257 4.70 -4.90 -7.95
C LYS A 257 3.74 -6.00 -7.50
N ALA A 258 4.08 -7.27 -7.70
CA ALA A 258 3.26 -8.40 -7.27
C ALA A 258 3.06 -8.41 -5.75
N CYS A 259 4.12 -8.13 -4.99
CA CYS A 259 4.11 -8.07 -3.52
C CYS A 259 3.15 -7.00 -2.98
N VAL A 260 2.97 -5.87 -3.68
CA VAL A 260 2.07 -4.78 -3.26
C VAL A 260 0.69 -4.78 -3.92
N SER A 261 0.42 -5.70 -4.85
CA SER A 261 -0.82 -5.72 -5.62
C SER A 261 -1.92 -6.46 -4.86
N LEU A 262 -2.51 -5.85 -3.83
CA LEU A 262 -3.59 -6.45 -3.03
C LEU A 262 -4.96 -6.42 -3.76
N PRO A 263 -5.58 -7.58 -4.05
CA PRO A 263 -6.93 -7.61 -4.60
C PRO A 263 -8.00 -7.25 -3.55
N PRO A 264 -9.13 -6.64 -3.95
CA PRO A 264 -9.49 -6.26 -5.31
C PRO A 264 -8.92 -4.91 -5.78
N ALA A 265 -8.20 -4.18 -4.92
CA ALA A 265 -7.74 -2.81 -5.19
C ALA A 265 -6.75 -2.71 -6.36
N PHE A 266 -5.86 -3.68 -6.49
CA PHE A 266 -4.85 -3.74 -7.55
C PHE A 266 -4.98 -5.02 -8.38
N PRO A 267 -4.70 -4.95 -9.70
CA PRO A 267 -4.73 -6.12 -10.55
C PRO A 267 -3.56 -7.04 -10.23
N PRO A 268 -3.73 -8.38 -10.32
CA PRO A 268 -2.62 -9.31 -10.25
C PRO A 268 -1.55 -9.07 -11.32
N VAL A 269 -0.31 -9.42 -11.01
CA VAL A 269 0.86 -9.22 -11.88
C VAL A 269 1.24 -10.54 -12.55
N LYS A 270 1.49 -10.49 -13.85
CA LYS A 270 1.98 -11.64 -14.61
C LYS A 270 3.51 -11.67 -14.62
N ILE A 271 4.09 -12.78 -14.19
CA ILE A 271 5.54 -13.00 -14.16
C ILE A 271 5.81 -14.41 -14.69
N ASN A 272 6.58 -14.54 -15.77
CA ASN A 272 6.98 -15.83 -16.35
C ASN A 272 5.80 -16.82 -16.56
N GLY A 273 4.63 -16.31 -16.97
CA GLY A 273 3.41 -17.09 -17.21
C GLY A 273 2.55 -17.34 -15.96
N GLY A 274 3.07 -17.12 -14.75
CA GLY A 274 2.31 -17.15 -13.50
C GLY A 274 1.56 -15.84 -13.23
N ILE A 275 0.55 -15.90 -12.35
CA ILE A 275 -0.24 -14.75 -11.91
C ILE A 275 -0.05 -14.59 -10.39
N TYR A 276 0.51 -13.47 -9.96
CA TYR A 276 0.93 -13.23 -8.59
C TYR A 276 0.30 -11.95 -8.02
N TRP A 277 0.05 -11.94 -6.72
CA TRP A 277 -0.48 -10.77 -6.02
C TRP A 277 -0.11 -10.78 -4.54
N ASP A 278 -0.45 -9.71 -3.83
CA ASP A 278 -0.10 -9.51 -2.42
C ASP A 278 -0.73 -10.62 -1.56
N VAL A 279 0.03 -11.07 -0.55
CA VAL A 279 -0.37 -12.08 0.43
C VAL A 279 -0.80 -11.49 1.78
N GLY A 280 -0.73 -10.17 1.97
CA GLY A 280 -0.93 -9.50 3.27
C GLY A 280 -2.27 -9.79 3.95
N ASP A 281 -3.32 -10.14 3.19
CA ASP A 281 -4.62 -10.57 3.71
C ASP A 281 -4.64 -12.02 4.24
N LYS A 282 -3.63 -12.84 3.90
CA LYS A 282 -3.51 -14.26 4.28
C LYS A 282 -2.32 -14.54 5.17
N ASN A 283 -1.25 -13.77 5.02
CA ASN A 283 -0.04 -13.90 5.80
C ASN A 283 0.56 -12.52 6.10
N PRO A 284 -0.08 -11.72 6.96
CA PRO A 284 0.42 -10.41 7.38
C PRO A 284 1.69 -10.50 8.23
N PHE A 285 2.08 -11.70 8.70
CA PHE A 285 3.19 -11.92 9.63
C PHE A 285 4.02 -13.17 9.29
N PRO A 286 4.81 -13.17 8.19
CA PRO A 286 5.53 -14.35 7.73
C PRO A 286 6.87 -14.58 8.45
N ALA A 287 6.98 -14.30 9.75
CA ALA A 287 8.24 -14.44 10.50
C ALA A 287 8.80 -15.87 10.47
N GLU A 288 7.94 -16.88 10.29
CA GLU A 288 8.35 -18.28 10.11
C GLU A 288 9.32 -18.48 8.93
N TYR A 289 9.22 -17.66 7.88
CA TYR A 289 10.13 -17.72 6.74
C TYR A 289 11.56 -17.35 7.15
N LEU A 290 11.73 -16.33 7.99
CA LEU A 290 13.05 -15.97 8.51
C LEU A 290 13.58 -17.04 9.46
N MET A 291 12.71 -17.66 10.26
CA MET A 291 13.09 -18.81 11.09
C MET A 291 13.57 -19.99 10.24
N ASP A 292 12.90 -20.28 9.12
CA ASP A 292 13.26 -21.35 8.19
C ASP A 292 14.52 -21.03 7.39
N ALA A 293 14.74 -19.75 7.07
CA ALA A 293 15.98 -19.22 6.50
C ALA A 293 17.17 -19.37 7.46
N GLY A 294 16.93 -19.60 8.75
CA GLY A 294 17.94 -19.82 9.77
C GLY A 294 18.33 -18.56 10.55
N CYS A 295 17.44 -17.58 10.66
CA CYS A 295 17.60 -16.44 11.56
C CYS A 295 17.35 -16.84 13.03
N ASP A 296 18.17 -16.28 13.92
CA ASP A 296 18.11 -16.50 15.38
C ASP A 296 17.40 -15.33 16.09
N THR A 297 17.64 -14.10 15.62
CA THR A 297 16.93 -12.90 16.06
C THR A 297 16.20 -12.28 14.89
N ILE A 298 14.92 -11.93 15.07
CA ILE A 298 14.09 -11.34 14.02
C ILE A 298 13.49 -10.01 14.51
N PHE A 299 13.73 -8.92 13.77
CA PHE A 299 13.05 -7.64 13.98
C PHE A 299 11.89 -7.52 12.99
N CYS A 300 10.67 -7.35 13.50
CA CYS A 300 9.46 -7.27 12.69
C CYS A 300 8.85 -5.87 12.76
N PHE A 301 8.88 -5.14 11.65
CA PHE A 301 8.19 -3.86 11.50
C PHE A 301 6.79 -4.11 10.95
N VAL A 302 5.76 -3.94 11.76
CA VAL A 302 4.39 -4.31 11.38
C VAL A 302 3.39 -3.20 11.70
N LYS A 303 2.25 -3.21 11.01
CA LYS A 303 1.08 -2.44 11.43
C LYS A 303 0.64 -2.88 12.84
N ASP A 304 0.14 -1.94 13.63
CA ASP A 304 -0.48 -2.25 14.92
C ASP A 304 -1.85 -2.92 14.75
N TYR A 305 -1.84 -4.22 14.45
CA TYR A 305 -3.07 -5.03 14.30
C TYR A 305 -3.79 -5.28 15.64
N TRP A 306 -3.15 -5.04 16.79
CA TRP A 306 -3.81 -5.14 18.10
C TRP A 306 -4.83 -4.03 18.30
N ASN A 307 -4.47 -2.82 17.86
CA ASN A 307 -5.30 -1.64 18.05
C ASN A 307 -6.02 -1.18 16.77
N ALA A 308 -5.72 -1.78 15.61
CA ALA A 308 -6.33 -1.42 14.32
C ALA A 308 -7.86 -1.44 14.30
N CYS A 309 -8.50 -2.29 15.12
CA CYS A 309 -9.96 -2.46 15.15
C CYS A 309 -10.67 -1.65 16.25
N SER A 310 -9.93 -0.92 17.10
CA SER A 310 -10.50 -0.18 18.24
C SER A 310 -11.33 1.05 17.84
N ALA A 311 -11.30 1.45 16.56
CA ALA A 311 -12.11 2.52 15.99
C ALA A 311 -13.44 2.04 15.38
N TYR A 312 -13.78 0.75 15.48
CA TYR A 312 -14.99 0.16 14.93
C TYR A 312 -16.24 0.79 15.57
N ASN A 313 -17.03 1.51 14.77
CA ASN A 313 -18.36 1.96 15.15
C ASN A 313 -19.41 1.14 14.39
N PRO A 314 -19.99 0.09 15.01
CA PRO A 314 -21.00 -0.75 14.37
C PRO A 314 -22.25 0.02 13.92
N GLU A 315 -22.48 1.22 14.48
CA GLU A 315 -23.63 2.06 14.18
C GLU A 315 -23.42 2.98 12.96
N THR A 316 -22.29 2.88 12.26
CA THR A 316 -22.12 3.60 10.99
C THR A 316 -23.09 3.06 9.94
N ASP A 317 -23.97 3.90 9.41
CA ASP A 317 -24.87 3.54 8.29
C ASP A 317 -24.12 3.39 6.95
N ASP A 318 -22.81 3.65 6.94
CA ASP A 318 -21.92 3.48 5.79
C ASP A 318 -21.54 1.99 5.63
N PHE A 319 -22.22 1.33 4.68
CA PHE A 319 -21.98 -0.06 4.32
C PHE A 319 -20.53 -0.32 3.87
N THR A 320 -19.86 0.63 3.23
CA THR A 320 -18.50 0.43 2.72
C THR A 320 -17.47 0.57 3.83
N GLN A 321 -17.67 1.54 4.73
CA GLN A 321 -16.89 1.63 5.95
C GLN A 321 -16.95 0.29 6.72
N ARG A 322 -18.15 -0.29 6.87
CA ARG A 322 -18.31 -1.63 7.47
C ARG A 322 -17.56 -2.74 6.72
N GLN A 323 -17.51 -2.72 5.38
CA GLN A 323 -16.76 -3.72 4.60
C GLN A 323 -15.24 -3.61 4.79
N LEU A 324 -14.70 -2.39 4.77
CA LEU A 324 -13.28 -2.14 5.03
C LEU A 324 -12.90 -2.54 6.46
N GLU A 325 -13.73 -2.18 7.44
CA GLU A 325 -13.56 -2.57 8.83
C GLU A 325 -13.64 -4.09 9.02
N THR A 326 -14.55 -4.78 8.31
CA THR A 326 -14.65 -6.25 8.34
C THR A 326 -13.40 -6.92 7.76
N ALA A 327 -12.90 -6.41 6.64
CA ALA A 327 -11.66 -6.91 6.05
C ALA A 327 -10.48 -6.70 7.00
N GLU A 328 -10.36 -5.52 7.61
CA GLU A 328 -9.32 -5.22 8.59
C GLU A 328 -9.40 -6.13 9.83
N MET A 329 -10.60 -6.36 10.36
CA MET A 329 -10.81 -7.31 11.46
C MET A 329 -10.34 -8.72 11.10
N SER A 330 -10.67 -9.19 9.90
CA SER A 330 -10.22 -10.51 9.43
C SER A 330 -8.69 -10.59 9.36
N ILE A 331 -8.01 -9.54 8.89
CA ILE A 331 -6.54 -9.52 8.80
C ILE A 331 -5.94 -9.48 10.20
N SER A 332 -6.49 -8.68 11.12
CA SER A 332 -6.07 -8.64 12.53
C SER A 332 -6.19 -10.00 13.20
N THR A 333 -7.30 -10.73 13.01
CA THR A 333 -7.45 -12.10 13.55
C THR A 333 -6.38 -13.05 13.01
N ILE A 334 -6.13 -13.04 11.69
CA ILE A 334 -5.09 -13.87 11.07
C ILE A 334 -3.71 -13.49 11.60
N PHE A 335 -3.45 -12.19 11.78
CA PHE A 335 -2.19 -11.70 12.35
C PHE A 335 -1.98 -12.24 13.76
N MET A 336 -2.97 -12.16 14.65
CA MET A 336 -2.83 -12.65 16.04
C MET A 336 -2.53 -14.14 16.09
N ASP A 337 -3.28 -14.93 15.33
CA ASP A 337 -3.09 -16.38 15.22
C ASP A 337 -1.71 -16.76 14.64
N ARG A 338 -1.19 -15.97 13.69
CA ARG A 338 0.18 -16.14 13.18
C ARG A 338 1.23 -15.73 14.21
N TYR A 339 1.04 -14.60 14.87
CA TYR A 339 1.94 -14.07 15.89
C TYR A 339 2.10 -15.05 17.05
N GLU A 340 1.01 -15.63 17.54
CA GLU A 340 1.02 -16.64 18.61
C GLU A 340 1.85 -17.86 18.20
N ARG A 341 1.56 -18.48 17.05
CA ARG A 341 2.33 -19.62 16.53
C ARG A 341 3.81 -19.31 16.34
N VAL A 342 4.14 -18.13 15.82
CA VAL A 342 5.53 -17.69 15.64
C VAL A 342 6.21 -17.58 16.99
N THR A 343 5.55 -17.00 17.98
CA THR A 343 6.11 -16.78 19.33
C THR A 343 6.34 -18.11 20.04
N GLU A 344 5.37 -19.02 20.04
CA GLU A 344 5.51 -20.37 20.59
C GLU A 344 6.67 -21.13 19.92
N ARG A 345 6.77 -21.03 18.60
CA ARG A 345 7.87 -21.64 17.85
C ARG A 345 9.21 -21.01 18.20
N ALA A 346 9.27 -19.68 18.35
CA ALA A 346 10.48 -18.96 18.71
C ALA A 346 10.99 -19.43 20.07
N GLU A 347 10.11 -19.51 21.07
CA GLU A 347 10.45 -20.00 22.41
C GLU A 347 10.99 -21.43 22.37
N ARG A 348 10.29 -22.34 21.66
CA ARG A 348 10.73 -23.73 21.50
C ARG A 348 12.09 -23.87 20.81
N GLU A 349 12.38 -23.00 19.85
CA GLU A 349 13.63 -23.01 19.07
C GLU A 349 14.72 -22.09 19.66
N GLY A 350 14.48 -21.41 20.78
CA GLY A 350 15.43 -20.49 21.40
C GLY A 350 15.71 -19.23 20.57
N LYS A 351 14.75 -18.81 19.73
CA LYS A 351 14.85 -17.63 18.86
C LYS A 351 14.24 -16.40 19.51
N LYS A 352 14.73 -15.21 19.13
CA LYS A 352 14.21 -13.92 19.60
C LYS A 352 13.39 -13.26 18.49
N VAL A 353 12.15 -12.88 18.79
CA VAL A 353 11.27 -12.15 17.87
C VAL A 353 10.89 -10.82 18.51
N TYR A 354 11.36 -9.73 17.92
CA TYR A 354 11.07 -8.37 18.33
C TYR A 354 10.00 -7.78 17.41
N VAL A 355 8.82 -7.48 17.94
CA VAL A 355 7.76 -6.82 17.18
C VAL A 355 7.75 -5.33 17.47
N ILE A 356 7.78 -4.53 16.41
CA ILE A 356 7.83 -3.08 16.42
C ILE A 356 6.63 -2.60 15.61
N THR A 357 5.64 -2.05 16.30
CA THR A 357 4.40 -1.57 15.69
C THR A 357 4.49 -0.09 15.34
N SER A 358 4.02 0.29 14.15
CA SER A 358 3.78 1.70 13.80
C SER A 358 2.67 2.27 14.67
N LYS A 359 2.77 3.54 15.08
CA LYS A 359 1.64 4.26 15.65
C LYS A 359 0.57 4.46 14.57
N LEU A 360 -0.69 4.32 14.96
CA LEU A 360 -1.80 4.67 14.06
C LEU A 360 -1.66 6.15 13.71
N PRO A 361 -1.58 6.51 12.42
CA PRO A 361 -1.46 7.90 12.05
C PRO A 361 -2.84 8.57 12.30
N PRO A 362 -2.89 9.89 12.59
CA PRO A 362 -4.13 10.57 12.97
C PRO A 362 -5.24 10.37 11.91
N PRO A 363 -6.54 10.42 12.27
CA PRO A 363 -7.64 10.09 11.36
C PRO A 363 -7.55 10.75 9.97
N ASP A 364 -7.07 11.99 9.92
CA ASP A 364 -6.89 12.80 8.71
C ASP A 364 -5.84 12.25 7.72
N THR A 365 -5.10 11.21 8.10
CA THR A 365 -3.98 10.61 7.33
C THR A 365 -4.25 9.18 6.87
N GLN A 366 -5.44 8.64 7.18
CA GLN A 366 -5.78 7.23 6.89
C GLN A 366 -5.84 6.91 5.39
N ILE A 367 -6.01 7.93 4.54
CA ILE A 367 -6.07 7.75 3.08
C ILE A 367 -5.07 8.68 2.41
N LEU A 368 -3.80 8.27 2.43
CA LEU A 368 -2.77 8.62 1.43
C LEU A 368 -2.61 10.12 1.12
N LYS A 369 -2.85 10.99 2.09
CA LYS A 369 -2.38 12.36 2.07
C LYS A 369 -1.31 12.50 3.15
N THR A 370 -0.07 12.16 2.83
CA THR A 370 1.02 12.68 3.66
C THR A 370 1.26 14.10 3.19
N THR A 371 0.41 15.03 3.67
CA THR A 371 0.78 16.44 3.57
C THR A 371 2.18 16.59 4.18
N PRO A 372 2.98 17.58 3.77
CA PRO A 372 4.27 17.83 4.43
C PRO A 372 4.16 17.87 5.96
N GLU A 373 3.03 18.34 6.50
CA GLU A 373 2.72 18.36 7.93
C GLU A 373 2.48 16.95 8.49
N ALA A 374 1.70 16.11 7.80
CA ALA A 374 1.49 14.71 8.18
C ALA A 374 2.80 13.91 8.14
N THR A 375 3.62 14.10 7.09
CA THR A 375 4.96 13.51 7.01
C THR A 375 5.82 13.92 8.20
N LYS A 376 5.92 15.23 8.49
CA LYS A 376 6.67 15.75 9.64
C LYS A 376 6.15 15.18 10.96
N TYR A 377 4.83 15.09 11.12
CA TYR A 377 4.20 14.50 12.30
C TYR A 377 4.59 13.02 12.45
N THR A 378 4.46 12.21 11.39
CA THR A 378 4.85 10.80 11.38
C THR A 378 6.32 10.63 11.71
N PHE A 379 7.22 11.43 11.12
CA PHE A 379 8.65 11.40 11.48
C PHE A 379 8.85 11.63 12.96
N ARG A 380 8.25 12.67 13.53
CA ARG A 380 8.42 12.97 14.95
C ARG A 380 7.91 11.83 15.83
N VAL A 381 6.66 11.41 15.64
CA VAL A 381 6.01 10.41 16.50
C VAL A 381 6.67 9.05 16.39
N GLU A 382 6.98 8.58 15.19
CA GLU A 382 7.61 7.27 15.00
C GLU A 382 9.08 7.28 15.42
N THR A 383 9.80 8.40 15.25
CA THR A 383 11.17 8.55 15.77
C THR A 383 11.19 8.51 17.30
N GLU A 384 10.28 9.21 17.96
CA GLU A 384 10.14 9.16 19.42
C GLU A 384 9.78 7.75 19.89
N ALA A 385 8.83 7.10 19.21
CA ALA A 385 8.39 5.74 19.54
C ALA A 385 9.52 4.71 19.40
N ILE A 386 10.26 4.72 18.29
CA ILE A 386 11.35 3.76 18.07
C ILE A 386 12.54 4.01 18.99
N ASN A 387 12.85 5.28 19.28
CA ASN A 387 13.90 5.63 20.23
C ASN A 387 13.58 5.11 21.63
N LYS A 388 12.34 5.29 22.09
CA LYS A 388 11.87 4.69 23.33
C LYS A 388 11.96 3.17 23.30
N TRP A 389 11.50 2.55 22.20
CA TRP A 389 11.55 1.09 22.06
C TRP A 389 12.98 0.55 22.12
N ILE A 390 13.94 1.20 21.43
CA ILE A 390 15.37 0.83 21.45
C ILE A 390 15.91 0.90 22.88
N LYS A 391 15.60 1.97 23.61
CA LYS A 391 16.00 2.12 25.01
C LYS A 391 15.44 1.01 25.89
N ASP A 392 14.15 0.73 25.77
CA ASP A 392 13.46 -0.23 26.64
C ASP A 392 13.84 -1.69 26.34
N ASN A 393 14.12 -2.04 25.07
CA ASN A 393 14.30 -3.43 24.65
C ASN A 393 15.76 -3.80 24.37
N LEU A 394 16.60 -2.83 23.99
CA LEU A 394 18.02 -3.04 23.68
C LEU A 394 18.95 -2.38 24.70
N ASN A 395 18.42 -1.60 25.65
CA ASN A 395 19.19 -0.87 26.67
C ASN A 395 20.25 0.07 26.06
N ILE A 396 19.89 0.78 24.99
CA ILE A 396 20.75 1.74 24.29
C ILE A 396 20.10 3.11 24.37
N ASP A 397 20.84 4.13 24.80
CA ASP A 397 20.34 5.50 24.72
C ASP A 397 20.51 6.03 23.27
N PRO A 398 19.41 6.40 22.59
CA PRO A 398 19.48 6.93 21.23
C PRO A 398 20.26 8.23 21.12
N ALA A 399 20.45 8.97 22.23
CA ALA A 399 21.25 10.20 22.26
C ALA A 399 22.75 9.94 22.10
N ASP A 400 23.20 8.71 22.34
CA ASP A 400 24.60 8.31 22.20
C ASP A 400 24.97 7.88 20.76
N ASP A 401 24.06 8.03 19.78
CA ASP A 401 24.17 7.50 18.40
C ASP A 401 24.00 8.51 17.26
#